data_AF-A0A1W9GNS8-F1
#
_entry.id   AF-A0A1W9GNS8-F1
#
_cell.length_a   1.000
_cell.length_b   1.000
_cell.length_c   1.000
_cell.angle_alpha   90.00
_cell.angle_beta   90.00
_cell.angle_gamma   90.00
#
_symmetry.space_group_name_H-M   'P 1'
#
loop_
_entity.id
_entity.type
_entity.pdbx_description
1 polymer ?
#
loop_
_entity_poly.entity_id
_entity_poly.type
_entity_poly.pdbx_seq_one_letter_code
_entity_poly.pdbx_strand_id
1 'polypeptide(L)'
;MTDSSPFTRSPGTHVIQYAAVAVLLLGVLYYAWTTLSPATPSRDEREAEALAMVQNHPAIGHPTILQAMNEHVRGMKDRGQGVRLGEWRVKRVDGNIYEIRIQLRDQSVRGQWFEREFIWHAHLDLKKVNAASLPADGVTPKASDVDQQTVPPRSGPSQS
;
A
#
# COMPACT_ATOMS: atom_id res chain seq x y z
N MET A 1 38.57 65.71 44.70
CA MET A 1 38.04 65.45 43.35
C MET A 1 38.26 63.98 43.05
N THR A 2 37.26 63.15 43.33
CA THR A 2 37.21 61.75 42.93
C THR A 2 35.75 61.31 43.00
N ASP A 3 35.04 61.38 41.88
CA ASP A 3 33.76 60.69 41.70
C ASP A 3 34.05 59.32 41.10
N SER A 4 33.46 58.28 41.70
CA SER A 4 33.53 56.89 41.22
C SER A 4 32.12 56.34 41.17
N SER A 5 31.51 56.35 39.99
CA SER A 5 30.18 55.77 39.77
C SER A 5 30.31 54.27 39.45
N PRO A 6 29.68 53.36 40.22
CA PRO A 6 29.67 51.94 39.88
C PRO A 6 28.67 51.67 38.75
N PHE A 7 29.13 50.96 37.73
CA PHE A 7 28.36 50.51 36.57
C PHE A 7 27.30 49.49 37.03
N THR A 8 26.03 49.90 37.10
CA THR A 8 24.92 49.02 37.43
C THR A 8 24.68 48.05 36.26
N ARG A 9 25.17 46.82 36.39
CA ARG A 9 24.92 45.72 35.44
C ARG A 9 23.44 45.31 35.55
N SER A 10 22.61 45.86 34.67
CA SER A 10 21.16 45.65 34.65
C SER A 10 20.79 44.18 34.40
N PRO A 11 20.09 43.50 35.33
CA PRO A 11 19.56 42.14 35.13
C PRO A 11 18.38 42.07 34.14
N GLY A 12 17.91 43.21 33.62
CA GLY A 12 16.74 43.28 32.74
C GLY A 12 16.97 42.75 31.32
N THR A 13 18.21 42.74 30.84
CA THR A 13 18.54 42.26 29.48
C THR A 13 18.32 40.75 29.34
N HIS A 14 18.63 39.97 30.37
CA HIS A 14 18.42 38.52 30.37
C HIS A 14 16.94 38.14 30.31
N VAL A 15 16.07 38.87 31.02
CA VAL A 15 14.61 38.65 31.00
C VAL A 15 14.05 38.89 29.60
N ILE A 16 14.48 39.97 28.94
CA ILE A 16 14.07 40.29 27.56
C ILE A 16 14.56 39.21 26.58
N GLN A 17 15.81 38.75 26.76
CA GLN A 17 16.38 37.71 25.91
C GLN A 17 15.62 36.38 26.03
N TYR A 18 15.28 35.94 27.25
CA TYR A 18 14.50 34.72 27.43
C TYR A 18 13.08 34.85 26.89
N ALA A 19 12.43 36.01 27.06
CA ALA A 19 11.12 36.27 26.48
C ALA A 19 11.15 36.20 24.94
N ALA A 20 12.16 36.81 24.30
CA ALA A 20 12.32 36.78 22.85
C ALA A 20 12.57 35.35 22.33
N VAL A 21 13.40 34.57 23.02
CA VAL A 21 13.65 33.15 22.68
C VAL A 21 12.38 32.32 22.85
N ALA A 22 11.61 32.53 23.91
CA ALA A 22 10.35 31.82 24.13
C ALA A 22 9.33 32.10 23.01
N VAL A 23 9.20 33.37 22.59
CA VAL A 23 8.33 33.75 21.46
C VAL A 23 8.80 33.13 20.15
N LEU A 24 10.11 33.10 19.89
CA LEU A 24 10.67 32.43 18.72
C LEU A 24 10.40 30.93 18.72
N LEU A 25 10.61 30.26 19.85
CA LEU A 25 10.35 28.83 19.99
C LEU A 25 8.87 28.52 19.82
N LEU A 26 7.98 29.33 20.41
CA LEU A 26 6.54 29.20 20.22
C LEU A 26 6.13 29.43 18.76
N GLY A 27 6.73 30.42 18.09
CA GLY A 27 6.51 30.67 16.68
C GLY A 27 6.94 29.51 15.78
N VAL A 28 8.12 28.93 16.04
CA VAL A 28 8.61 27.74 15.33
C VAL A 28 7.73 26.53 15.59
N LEU A 29 7.31 26.31 16.84
CA LEU A 29 6.44 25.19 17.21
C LEU A 29 5.05 25.33 16.60
N TYR A 30 4.48 26.54 16.61
CA TYR A 30 3.21 26.85 15.96
C TYR A 30 3.31 26.66 14.44
N TYR A 31 4.37 27.18 13.83
CA TYR A 31 4.62 27.01 12.40
C TYR A 31 4.75 25.54 12.02
N ALA A 32 5.53 24.77 12.78
CA ALA A 32 5.66 23.33 12.60
C ALA A 32 4.31 22.62 12.73
N TRP A 33 3.49 22.96 13.74
CA TRP A 33 2.15 22.37 13.89
C TRP A 33 1.26 22.68 12.69
N THR A 34 1.22 23.93 12.22
CA THR A 34 0.37 24.31 11.08
C THR A 34 0.81 23.72 9.74
N THR A 35 2.11 23.52 9.52
CA THR A 35 2.65 23.00 8.26
C THR A 35 2.72 21.48 8.22
N LEU A 36 2.77 20.82 9.38
CA LEU A 36 2.77 19.36 9.50
C LEU A 36 1.35 18.80 9.53
N SER A 37 0.47 19.32 8.67
CA SER A 37 -0.79 18.62 8.39
C SER A 37 -0.42 17.32 7.66
N PRO A 38 -0.80 16.12 8.17
CA PRO A 38 -0.56 14.88 7.45
C PRO A 38 -1.30 14.98 6.11
N ALA A 39 -0.54 15.13 5.02
CA ALA A 39 -1.10 15.22 3.69
C ALA A 39 -1.97 13.98 3.47
N THR A 40 -3.28 14.18 3.32
CA THR A 40 -4.16 13.11 2.87
C THR A 40 -3.65 12.67 1.50
N PRO A 41 -3.34 11.38 1.30
CA PRO A 41 -2.75 10.93 0.05
C PRO A 41 -3.66 11.31 -1.11
N SER A 42 -3.04 11.80 -2.18
CA SER A 42 -3.77 12.27 -3.36
C SER A 42 -4.51 11.10 -4.02
N ARG A 43 -5.48 11.40 -4.88
CA ARG A 43 -6.25 10.37 -5.59
C ARG A 43 -5.32 9.44 -6.39
N ASP A 44 -4.34 10.02 -7.06
CA ASP A 44 -3.39 9.28 -7.91
C ASP A 44 -2.47 8.39 -7.07
N GLU A 45 -2.08 8.83 -5.86
CA GLU A 45 -1.33 8.01 -4.91
C GLU A 45 -2.12 6.77 -4.47
N ARG A 46 -3.41 6.93 -4.16
CA ARG A 46 -4.27 5.79 -3.77
C ARG A 46 -4.50 4.82 -4.92
N GLU A 47 -4.66 5.34 -6.15
CA GLU A 47 -4.79 4.50 -7.35
C GLU A 47 -3.49 3.71 -7.61
N ALA A 48 -2.33 4.34 -7.45
CA ALA A 48 -1.03 3.68 -7.55
C ALA A 48 -0.80 2.66 -6.44
N GLU A 49 -1.19 2.97 -5.19
CA GLU A 49 -1.13 2.04 -4.07
C GLU A 49 -2.01 0.81 -4.30
N ALA A 50 -3.24 1.00 -4.78
CA ALA A 50 -4.14 -0.09 -5.12
C ALA A 50 -3.57 -0.98 -6.23
N LEU A 51 -2.96 -0.38 -7.26
CA LEU A 51 -2.29 -1.12 -8.33
C LEU A 51 -1.10 -1.93 -7.78
N ALA A 52 -0.24 -1.30 -6.98
CA ALA A 52 0.92 -1.94 -6.37
C ALA A 52 0.49 -3.08 -5.44
N MET A 53 -0.62 -2.91 -4.71
CA MET A 53 -1.19 -3.93 -3.84
C MET A 53 -1.58 -5.19 -4.64
N VAL A 54 -2.25 -5.03 -5.79
CA VAL A 54 -2.60 -6.17 -6.65
C VAL A 54 -1.36 -6.77 -7.30
N GLN A 55 -0.47 -5.96 -7.86
CA GLN A 55 0.72 -6.46 -8.55
C GLN A 55 1.65 -7.27 -7.64
N ASN A 56 1.81 -6.84 -6.38
CA ASN A 56 2.65 -7.51 -5.38
C ASN A 56 1.90 -8.56 -4.55
N HIS A 57 0.60 -8.76 -4.79
CA HIS A 57 -0.16 -9.78 -4.08
C HIS A 57 0.37 -11.17 -4.43
N PRO A 58 0.45 -12.11 -3.47
CA PRO A 58 0.84 -13.49 -3.75
C PRO A 58 -0.04 -14.10 -4.85
N ALA A 59 0.56 -14.96 -5.68
CA ALA A 59 -0.14 -15.67 -6.74
C ALA A 59 0.03 -17.19 -6.59
N ILE A 60 -0.88 -17.95 -7.17
CA ILE A 60 -0.77 -19.42 -7.19
C ILE A 60 0.45 -19.80 -8.02
N GLY A 61 1.41 -20.49 -7.39
CA GLY A 61 2.64 -20.95 -8.06
C GLY A 61 3.68 -19.86 -8.34
N HIS A 62 3.42 -18.61 -7.96
CA HIS A 62 4.33 -17.49 -8.20
C HIS A 62 4.38 -16.52 -7.00
N PRO A 63 5.52 -15.86 -6.76
CA PRO A 63 5.66 -14.89 -5.66
C PRO A 63 4.66 -13.73 -5.73
N THR A 64 4.31 -13.28 -6.95
CA THR A 64 3.41 -12.14 -7.16
C THR A 64 2.49 -12.34 -8.36
N ILE A 65 1.32 -11.67 -8.38
CA ILE A 65 0.41 -11.66 -9.53
C ILE A 65 1.10 -11.11 -10.77
N LEU A 66 1.90 -10.03 -10.63
CA LEU A 66 2.64 -9.47 -11.76
C LEU A 66 3.58 -10.53 -12.37
N GLN A 67 4.29 -11.28 -11.54
CA GLN A 67 5.17 -12.34 -12.01
C GLN A 67 4.39 -13.50 -12.65
N ALA A 68 3.26 -13.91 -12.07
CA ALA A 68 2.41 -14.95 -12.64
C ALA A 68 1.92 -14.59 -14.05
N MET A 69 1.46 -13.35 -14.25
CA MET A 69 1.01 -12.87 -15.56
C MET A 69 2.15 -12.83 -16.58
N ASN A 70 3.33 -12.36 -16.17
CA ASN A 70 4.50 -12.30 -17.05
C ASN A 70 4.97 -13.71 -17.47
N GLU A 71 5.03 -14.66 -16.54
CA GLU A 71 5.40 -16.05 -16.83
C GLU A 71 4.35 -16.75 -17.69
N HIS A 72 3.06 -16.46 -17.48
CA HIS A 72 2.00 -16.97 -18.35
C HIS A 72 2.18 -16.52 -19.81
N VAL A 73 2.43 -15.22 -20.02
CA VAL A 73 2.70 -14.65 -21.34
C VAL A 73 3.97 -15.25 -21.95
N ARG A 74 5.03 -15.38 -21.16
CA ARG A 74 6.28 -16.00 -21.61
C ARG A 74 6.06 -17.44 -22.05
N GLY A 75 5.38 -18.25 -21.24
CA GLY A 75 5.08 -19.64 -21.57
C GLY A 75 4.25 -19.80 -22.84
N MET A 76 3.29 -18.91 -23.10
CA MET A 76 2.54 -18.89 -24.36
C MET A 76 3.45 -18.59 -25.56
N LYS A 77 4.32 -17.58 -25.43
CA LYS A 77 5.26 -17.19 -26.48
C LYS A 77 6.27 -18.31 -26.79
N ASP A 78 6.80 -18.97 -25.77
CA ASP A 78 7.76 -20.08 -25.91
C ASP A 78 7.15 -21.29 -26.63
N ARG A 79 5.83 -21.47 -26.52
CA ARG A 79 5.05 -22.47 -27.30
C ARG A 79 4.71 -22.03 -28.73
N GLY A 80 5.16 -20.85 -29.16
CA GLY A 80 4.83 -20.28 -30.46
C GLY A 80 3.37 -19.80 -30.58
N GLN A 81 2.67 -19.62 -29.46
CA GLN A 81 1.28 -19.13 -29.46
C GLN A 81 1.24 -17.60 -29.38
N GLY A 82 0.34 -16.98 -30.14
CA GLY A 82 0.08 -15.54 -30.03
C GLY A 82 -0.44 -15.17 -28.65
N VAL A 83 0.15 -14.15 -28.03
CA VAL A 83 -0.31 -13.61 -26.75
C VAL A 83 -0.08 -12.11 -26.69
N ARG A 84 -1.05 -11.37 -26.15
CA ARG A 84 -0.95 -9.92 -25.92
C ARG A 84 -1.53 -9.59 -24.56
N LEU A 85 -0.68 -9.05 -23.69
CA LEU A 85 -1.11 -8.49 -22.41
C LEU A 85 -1.41 -7.01 -22.62
N GLY A 86 -2.61 -6.59 -22.26
CA GLY A 86 -3.04 -5.21 -22.27
C GLY A 86 -2.51 -4.42 -21.08
N GLU A 87 -2.92 -3.17 -20.99
CA GLU A 87 -2.51 -2.27 -19.92
C GLU A 87 -3.27 -2.55 -18.62
N TRP A 88 -2.60 -2.33 -17.49
CA TRP A 88 -3.23 -2.28 -16.19
C TRP A 88 -4.09 -1.02 -16.09
N ARG A 89 -5.37 -1.19 -15.73
CA ARG A 89 -6.31 -0.10 -15.53
C ARG A 89 -6.81 -0.10 -14.10
N VAL A 90 -6.88 1.07 -13.49
CA VAL A 90 -7.38 1.24 -12.12
C VAL A 90 -8.66 2.08 -12.19
N LYS A 91 -9.70 1.63 -11.49
CA LYS A 91 -10.95 2.37 -11.35
C LYS A 91 -11.39 2.34 -9.89
N ARG A 92 -11.61 3.51 -9.29
CA ARG A 92 -12.26 3.58 -7.99
C ARG A 92 -13.71 3.12 -8.09
N VAL A 93 -14.12 2.17 -7.24
CA VAL A 93 -15.49 1.64 -7.23
C VAL A 93 -16.30 2.33 -6.14
N ASP A 94 -15.89 2.18 -4.89
CA ASP A 94 -16.57 2.74 -3.73
C ASP A 94 -15.58 2.97 -2.59
N GLY A 95 -15.70 4.08 -1.86
CA GLY A 95 -14.84 4.39 -0.73
C GLY A 95 -13.34 4.19 -1.03
N ASN A 96 -12.72 3.23 -0.35
CA ASN A 96 -11.32 2.82 -0.50
C ASN A 96 -11.16 1.47 -1.24
N ILE A 97 -12.16 1.10 -2.04
CA ILE A 97 -12.18 -0.09 -2.88
C ILE A 97 -11.86 0.34 -4.32
N TYR A 98 -10.82 -0.26 -4.86
CA TYR A 98 -10.33 -0.02 -6.22
C TYR A 98 -10.42 -1.30 -7.03
N GLU A 99 -10.87 -1.17 -8.27
CA GLU A 99 -10.92 -2.24 -9.24
C GLU A 99 -9.74 -2.12 -10.19
N ILE A 100 -8.92 -3.17 -10.20
CA ILE A 100 -7.75 -3.28 -11.06
C ILE A 100 -8.13 -4.27 -12.17
N ARG A 101 -7.96 -3.84 -13.42
CA ARG A 101 -8.27 -4.64 -14.61
C ARG A 101 -7.06 -4.79 -15.50
N ILE A 102 -6.96 -5.94 -16.13
CA ILE A 102 -6.04 -6.18 -17.25
C ILE A 102 -6.69 -7.12 -18.25
N GLN A 103 -6.50 -6.81 -19.53
CA GLN A 103 -6.98 -7.64 -20.64
C GLN A 103 -5.84 -8.53 -21.12
N LEU A 104 -6.10 -9.81 -21.29
CA LEU A 104 -5.18 -10.75 -21.91
C LEU A 104 -5.84 -11.32 -23.15
N ARG A 105 -5.15 -11.25 -24.28
CA ARG A 105 -5.57 -11.87 -25.52
C ARG A 105 -4.64 -13.02 -25.85
N ASP A 106 -5.14 -14.25 -25.79
CA ASP A 106 -4.40 -15.48 -26.00
C ASP A 106 -4.88 -16.24 -27.24
N GLN A 107 -3.95 -16.86 -27.96
CA GLN A 107 -4.25 -17.71 -29.09
C GLN A 107 -4.26 -19.17 -28.64
N SER A 108 -5.37 -19.87 -28.91
CA SER A 108 -5.47 -21.31 -28.71
C SER A 108 -4.55 -22.08 -29.65
N VAL A 109 -4.26 -23.34 -29.29
CA VAL A 109 -3.57 -24.31 -30.15
C VAL A 109 -4.20 -24.47 -31.54
N ARG A 110 -5.50 -24.18 -31.68
CA ARG A 110 -6.22 -24.22 -32.97
C ARG A 110 -6.17 -22.89 -33.75
N GLY A 111 -5.41 -21.91 -33.27
CA GLY A 111 -5.26 -20.60 -33.90
C GLY A 111 -6.38 -19.59 -33.58
N GLN A 112 -7.41 -19.99 -32.83
CA GLN A 112 -8.50 -19.10 -32.40
C GLN A 112 -8.03 -18.11 -31.33
N TRP A 113 -8.44 -16.86 -31.44
CA TRP A 113 -8.14 -15.82 -30.46
C TRP A 113 -9.22 -15.74 -29.38
N PHE A 114 -8.79 -15.71 -28.13
CA PHE A 114 -9.64 -15.49 -26.97
C PHE A 114 -9.22 -14.21 -26.27
N GLU A 115 -10.19 -13.55 -25.65
CA GLU A 115 -9.97 -12.38 -24.81
C GLU A 115 -10.45 -12.70 -23.41
N ARG A 116 -9.62 -12.40 -22.42
CA ARG A 116 -9.85 -12.71 -21.01
C ARG A 116 -9.60 -11.45 -20.21
N GLU A 117 -10.57 -11.07 -19.41
CA GLU A 117 -10.44 -9.95 -18.49
C GLU A 117 -10.17 -10.46 -17.08
N PHE A 118 -9.07 -9.99 -16.52
CA PHE A 118 -8.70 -10.25 -15.14
C PHE A 118 -9.08 -9.01 -14.32
N ILE A 119 -9.90 -9.23 -13.29
CA ILE A 119 -10.44 -8.16 -12.46
C ILE A 119 -10.15 -8.51 -11.00
N TRP A 120 -9.56 -7.56 -10.27
CA TRP A 120 -9.35 -7.64 -8.83
C TRP A 120 -9.95 -6.44 -8.12
N HIS A 121 -10.47 -6.65 -6.91
CA HIS A 121 -10.82 -5.59 -5.98
C HIS A 121 -9.75 -5.48 -4.90
N ALA A 122 -9.08 -4.33 -4.85
CA ALA A 122 -8.17 -3.96 -3.79
C ALA A 122 -8.91 -3.13 -2.75
N HIS A 123 -9.01 -3.67 -1.54
CA HIS A 123 -9.55 -2.99 -0.37
C HIS A 123 -8.38 -2.36 0.38
N LEU A 124 -8.14 -1.05 0.19
CA LEU A 124 -6.98 -0.39 0.81
C LEU A 124 -7.06 -0.41 2.34
N ASP A 125 -8.26 -0.25 2.93
CA ASP A 125 -8.45 -0.26 4.39
C ASP A 125 -8.12 -1.62 5.02
N LEU A 126 -8.47 -2.70 4.34
CA LEU A 126 -8.28 -4.07 4.81
C LEU A 126 -6.96 -4.68 4.34
N LYS A 127 -6.21 -3.96 3.49
CA LYS A 127 -5.03 -4.46 2.77
C LYS A 127 -5.27 -5.83 2.12
N LYS A 128 -6.46 -5.99 1.53
CA LYS A 128 -6.95 -7.25 0.97
C LYS A 128 -7.17 -7.12 -0.53
N VAL A 129 -6.75 -8.14 -1.27
CA VAL A 129 -7.03 -8.28 -2.70
C VAL A 129 -7.98 -9.46 -2.89
N ASN A 130 -9.09 -9.22 -3.58
CA ASN A 130 -10.08 -10.24 -3.93
C ASN A 130 -10.14 -10.38 -5.46
N ALA A 131 -10.24 -11.61 -5.95
CA ALA A 131 -10.55 -11.86 -7.34
C ALA A 131 -12.03 -11.50 -7.61
N ALA A 132 -12.27 -10.73 -8.68
CA ALA A 132 -13.60 -10.30 -9.10
C ALA A 132 -13.98 -10.87 -10.48
N SER A 133 -13.09 -11.60 -11.14
CA SER A 133 -13.39 -12.37 -12.37
C SER A 133 -12.89 -13.80 -12.28
N LEU A 134 -13.50 -14.71 -13.04
CA LEU A 134 -13.10 -16.13 -13.07
C LEU A 134 -11.62 -16.33 -13.45
N PRO A 135 -11.06 -15.63 -14.45
CA PRO A 135 -9.62 -15.74 -14.74
C PRO A 135 -8.74 -15.28 -13.57
N ALA A 136 -9.13 -14.23 -12.86
CA ALA A 136 -8.41 -13.72 -11.69
C ALA A 136 -8.44 -14.72 -10.52
N ASP A 137 -9.55 -15.42 -10.31
CA ASP A 137 -9.69 -16.45 -9.27
C ASP A 137 -8.72 -17.62 -9.48
N GLY A 138 -8.39 -17.93 -10.75
CA GLY A 138 -7.39 -18.95 -11.08
C GLY A 138 -5.93 -18.55 -10.79
N VAL A 139 -5.66 -17.28 -10.49
CA VAL A 139 -4.31 -16.75 -10.21
C VAL A 139 -4.18 -16.32 -8.75
N THR A 140 -5.25 -15.81 -8.15
CA THR A 140 -5.26 -15.34 -6.77
C THR A 140 -5.40 -16.52 -5.80
N PRO A 141 -4.51 -16.66 -4.81
CA PRO A 141 -4.67 -17.66 -3.78
C PRO A 141 -5.98 -17.42 -3.05
N LYS A 142 -6.73 -18.49 -2.80
CA LYS A 142 -7.86 -18.41 -1.88
C LYS A 142 -7.32 -17.95 -0.54
N ALA A 143 -7.96 -16.95 0.06
CA ALA A 143 -7.60 -16.54 1.41
C ALA A 143 -7.52 -17.80 2.26
N SER A 144 -6.35 -18.05 2.86
CA SER A 144 -6.25 -19.09 3.86
C SER A 144 -7.27 -18.73 4.92
N ASP A 145 -8.24 -19.61 5.18
CA ASP A 145 -9.03 -19.57 6.39
C ASP A 145 -8.04 -19.77 7.55
N VAL A 146 -7.37 -18.69 7.97
CA VAL A 146 -6.67 -18.64 9.25
C VAL A 146 -7.75 -18.42 10.31
N ASP A 147 -8.67 -19.38 10.37
CA ASP A 147 -9.64 -19.59 11.43
C ASP A 147 -9.81 -21.09 11.58
N GLN A 148 -8.73 -21.72 12.06
CA GLN A 148 -8.78 -22.69 13.15
C GLN A 148 -7.35 -23.17 13.35
N GLN A 149 -6.69 -22.51 14.30
CA GLN A 149 -5.73 -23.21 15.14
C GLN A 149 -6.43 -24.50 15.60
N THR A 150 -6.11 -25.59 14.92
CA THR A 150 -6.35 -26.94 15.40
C THR A 150 -5.50 -27.04 16.66
N VAL A 151 -6.06 -26.57 17.77
CA VAL A 151 -5.60 -26.96 19.09
C VAL A 151 -5.95 -28.44 19.15
N PRO A 152 -4.97 -29.37 19.08
CA PRO A 152 -5.29 -30.77 19.28
C PRO A 152 -5.99 -30.88 20.66
N PRO A 153 -7.05 -31.69 20.80
CA PRO A 153 -7.67 -31.89 22.10
C PRO A 153 -6.58 -32.35 23.05
N ARG A 154 -6.29 -31.54 24.08
CA ARG A 154 -5.35 -31.87 25.14
C ARG A 154 -5.87 -33.14 25.79
N SER A 155 -5.25 -34.28 25.48
CA SER A 155 -5.51 -35.57 26.11
C SER A 155 -5.36 -35.38 27.62
N GLY A 156 -6.46 -35.47 28.35
CA GLY A 156 -6.43 -35.45 29.81
C GLY A 156 -5.60 -36.65 30.31
N PRO A 157 -4.82 -36.50 31.40
CA PRO A 157 -4.12 -37.63 31.98
C PRO A 157 -5.16 -38.63 32.50
N SER A 158 -5.12 -39.83 31.90
CA SER A 158 -5.80 -41.01 32.38
C SER A 158 -5.33 -41.29 33.82
N GLN A 159 -6.19 -41.07 34.81
CA GLN A 159 -5.92 -41.52 36.17
C GLN A 159 -6.24 -43.02 36.24
N SER A 160 -5.19 -43.80 36.43
CA SER A 160 -5.22 -45.17 36.92
C SER A 160 -4.95 -45.16 38.43
#